data_AF-A0A1I8EKJ0-F1
#
_entry.id   AF-A0A1I8EKJ0-F1
#
_cell.length_a   1.000
_cell.length_b   1.000
_cell.length_c   1.000
_cell.angle_alpha   90.00
_cell.angle_beta   90.00
_cell.angle_gamma   90.00
#
_symmetry.space_group_name_H-M   'P 1'
#
loop_
_entity.id
_entity.type
_entity.pdbx_description
1 polymer ?
#
loop_
_entity_poly.entity_id
_entity_poly.type
_entity_poly.pdbx_seq_one_letter_code
_entity_poly.pdbx_strand_id
1 'polypeptide(L)'
;FLSRLIVGRVRRSSLRPDGNGYQTLNAETVPAGGTVVASSGTGANTPIIAIDGKIEQAMDLVKTHLMFAVHEEIDVLRTKIMELKATILQLEAENTILREHVPVEILNKLSVQTTPSNSITTAAAV
;
A
#
# COMPACT_ATOMS: atom_id res chain seq x y z
N PHE A 1 -26.70 47.34 0.92
CA PHE A 1 -27.36 46.41 1.86
C PHE A 1 -27.29 45.02 1.24
N LEU A 2 -26.14 44.33 1.42
CA LEU A 2 -25.94 43.23 2.38
C LEU A 2 -26.87 42.05 2.03
N SER A 3 -26.42 40.85 1.63
CA SER A 3 -25.26 40.12 2.14
C SER A 3 -24.76 39.07 1.13
N ARG A 4 -23.44 39.00 1.03
CA ARG A 4 -22.66 37.98 0.33
C ARG A 4 -22.80 36.67 1.12
N LEU A 5 -23.45 35.66 0.53
CA LEU A 5 -23.57 34.33 1.12
C LEU A 5 -22.18 33.65 1.08
N ILE A 6 -21.48 33.67 2.22
CA ILE A 6 -20.24 32.93 2.43
C ILE A 6 -20.62 31.45 2.56
N VAL A 7 -20.54 30.72 1.46
CA VAL A 7 -20.54 29.26 1.50
C VAL A 7 -19.17 28.84 2.02
N GLY A 8 -19.09 28.57 3.32
CA GLY A 8 -17.91 27.97 3.94
C GLY A 8 -17.63 26.62 3.28
N ARG A 9 -16.46 26.49 2.63
CA ARG A 9 -15.97 25.19 2.18
C ARG A 9 -15.85 24.28 3.39
N VAL A 10 -16.72 23.29 3.51
CA VAL A 10 -16.51 22.15 4.40
C VAL A 10 -15.31 21.37 3.83
N ARG A 11 -14.12 21.59 4.40
CA ARG A 11 -13.04 20.61 4.26
C ARG A 11 -13.50 19.37 5.02
N ARG A 12 -13.90 18.31 4.31
CA ARG A 12 -13.95 16.96 4.90
C ARG A 12 -12.51 16.58 5.24
N SER A 13 -12.04 16.97 6.41
CA SER A 13 -10.88 16.35 7.02
C SER A 13 -11.24 14.90 7.29
N SER A 14 -10.46 13.96 6.77
CA SER A 14 -10.50 12.57 7.21
C SER A 14 -10.32 12.57 8.74
N LEU A 15 -11.32 12.12 9.50
CA LEU A 15 -11.21 12.00 10.96
C LEU A 15 -10.67 10.61 11.29
N ARG A 16 -9.73 10.53 12.23
CA ARG A 16 -9.32 9.25 12.83
C ARG A 16 -10.48 8.69 13.67
N PRO A 17 -10.55 7.36 13.88
CA PRO A 17 -11.51 6.75 14.80
C PRO A 17 -11.42 7.28 16.24
N ASP A 18 -10.28 7.89 16.61
CA ASP A 18 -10.00 8.44 17.93
C ASP A 18 -10.50 9.90 18.13
N GLY A 19 -11.21 10.46 17.14
CA GLY A 19 -11.75 11.83 17.19
C GLY A 19 -10.72 12.95 16.88
N ASN A 20 -9.44 12.63 16.75
CA ASN A 20 -8.39 13.59 16.36
C ASN A 20 -8.24 13.65 14.83
N GLY A 21 -8.25 14.86 14.25
CA GLY A 21 -8.02 15.05 12.81
C GLY A 21 -6.59 14.74 12.37
N TYR A 22 -6.39 14.34 11.12
CA TYR A 22 -5.03 14.30 10.54
C TYR A 22 -4.52 15.73 10.36
N GLN A 23 -3.35 16.05 10.93
CA GLN A 23 -2.69 17.34 10.76
C GLN A 23 -2.32 17.53 9.27
N THR A 24 -3.00 18.44 8.57
CA THR A 24 -2.55 18.90 7.25
C THR A 24 -1.32 19.79 7.45
N LEU A 25 -0.20 19.42 6.82
CA LEU A 25 1.02 20.22 6.82
C LEU A 25 0.79 21.41 5.88
N ASN A 26 0.41 22.55 6.44
CA ASN A 26 0.20 23.77 5.66
C ASN A 26 1.56 24.40 5.35
N ALA A 27 2.02 24.27 4.10
CA ALA A 27 2.99 25.21 3.57
C ALA A 27 2.23 26.53 3.34
N GLU A 28 2.49 27.56 4.16
CA GLU A 28 2.79 28.95 3.76
C GLU A 28 2.68 29.94 4.95
N THR A 29 3.52 30.98 4.86
CA THR A 29 3.65 32.19 5.69
C THR A 29 4.42 32.09 7.01
N VAL A 30 5.65 32.63 6.96
CA VAL A 30 6.52 32.96 8.09
C VAL A 30 5.92 34.13 8.89
N PRO A 31 5.79 34.01 10.23
CA PRO A 31 5.83 35.18 11.10
C PRO A 31 7.12 35.18 11.93
N ALA A 32 7.79 36.32 11.89
CA ALA A 32 8.96 36.63 12.69
C ALA A 32 8.65 36.65 14.20
N GLY A 33 9.65 36.23 14.99
CA GLY A 33 9.81 36.64 16.39
C GLY A 33 9.26 35.66 17.44
N GLY A 34 10.16 34.97 18.16
CA GLY A 34 9.79 34.19 19.34
C GLY A 34 10.88 33.25 19.82
N THR A 35 11.79 33.79 20.63
CA THR A 35 12.88 33.16 21.40
C THR A 35 12.56 31.77 21.96
N VAL A 36 13.41 30.77 21.72
CA VAL A 36 13.66 29.67 22.68
C VAL A 36 15.07 29.06 22.52
N VAL A 37 15.84 29.23 23.60
CA VAL A 37 16.99 28.44 24.06
C VAL A 37 18.29 28.55 23.23
N ALA A 38 19.03 29.63 23.50
CA ALA A 38 20.48 29.53 23.54
C ALA A 38 20.86 28.52 24.66
N SER A 39 21.11 27.26 24.31
CA SER A 39 21.85 26.38 25.21
C SER A 39 23.32 26.73 25.06
N SER A 40 23.84 27.51 26.01
CA SER A 40 25.26 27.63 26.26
C SER A 40 25.86 26.24 26.43
N GLY A 41 26.51 25.75 25.38
CA GLY A 41 27.30 24.53 25.35
C GLY A 41 28.66 24.84 24.76
N THR A 42 29.49 25.52 25.53
CA THR A 42 30.92 25.70 25.25
C THR A 42 31.57 24.31 25.24
N GLY A 43 32.01 23.83 24.09
CA GLY A 43 32.80 22.62 23.98
C GLY A 43 32.89 22.15 22.53
N ALA A 44 34.10 22.11 21.98
CA ALA A 44 34.42 21.82 20.58
C ALA A 44 34.02 20.42 20.03
N ASN A 45 33.03 19.74 20.65
CA ASN A 45 32.51 18.43 20.28
C ASN A 45 31.03 18.46 19.79
N THR A 46 30.43 19.66 19.68
CA THR A 46 29.05 19.87 19.24
C THR A 46 28.67 19.35 17.83
N PRO A 47 29.55 19.37 16.80
CA PRO A 47 29.13 18.94 15.46
C PRO A 47 28.93 17.43 15.33
N ILE A 48 29.66 16.61 16.10
CA ILE A 48 29.57 15.14 16.02
C ILE A 48 28.22 14.66 16.57
N ILE A 49 27.82 15.17 17.74
CA ILE A 49 26.52 14.84 18.37
C ILE A 49 25.34 15.32 17.50
N ALA A 50 25.51 16.43 16.76
CA ALA A 50 24.50 16.93 15.83
C ALA A 50 24.41 16.10 14.53
N ILE A 51 25.49 15.44 14.12
CA ILE A 51 25.51 14.55 12.95
C ILE A 51 24.82 13.24 13.28
N ASP A 52 25.11 12.63 14.43
CA ASP A 52 24.46 11.39 14.87
C ASP A 52 22.93 11.54 14.93
N GLY A 53 22.45 12.69 15.42
CA GLY A 53 21.01 13.01 15.42
C GLY A 53 20.39 13.15 14.01
N LYS A 54 21.16 13.64 13.02
CA LYS A 54 20.69 13.70 11.62
C LYS A 54 20.73 12.34 10.95
N ILE A 55 21.71 11.50 11.28
CA ILE A 55 21.79 10.11 10.82
C ILE A 55 20.61 9.32 11.36
N GLU A 56 20.31 9.45 12.66
CA GLU A 56 19.16 8.78 13.27
C GLU A 56 17.84 9.20 12.63
N GLN A 57 17.65 10.51 12.37
CA GLN A 57 16.45 11.01 11.67
C GLN A 57 16.31 10.45 10.25
N ALA A 58 17.42 10.40 9.49
CA ALA A 58 17.41 9.81 8.15
C ALA A 58 17.10 8.32 8.20
N MET A 59 17.66 7.61 9.18
CA MET A 59 17.41 6.18 9.38
C MET A 59 15.97 5.90 9.79
N ASP A 60 15.38 6.69 10.69
CA ASP A 60 13.98 6.57 11.09
C ASP A 60 13.03 6.90 9.95
N LEU A 61 13.37 7.85 9.09
CA LEU A 61 12.62 8.14 7.87
C LEU A 61 12.67 6.95 6.90
N VAL A 62 13.85 6.36 6.68
CA VAL A 62 13.99 5.17 5.83
C VAL A 62 13.20 4.00 6.42
N LYS A 63 13.31 3.78 7.74
CA LYS A 63 12.60 2.70 8.46
C LYS A 63 11.09 2.86 8.32
N THR A 64 10.56 4.06 8.54
CA THR A 64 9.12 4.32 8.38
C THR A 64 8.67 4.17 6.93
N HIS A 65 9.45 4.67 5.95
CA HIS A 65 9.12 4.50 4.54
C HIS A 65 9.08 3.02 4.12
N LEU A 66 10.07 2.22 4.54
CA LEU A 66 10.09 0.79 4.28
C LEU A 66 8.93 0.07 4.96
N MET A 67 8.60 0.41 6.21
CA MET A 67 7.44 -0.17 6.88
C MET A 67 6.15 0.10 6.10
N PHE A 68 5.95 1.33 5.60
CA PHE A 68 4.77 1.64 4.79
C PHE A 68 4.76 0.90 3.45
N ALA A 69 5.86 0.93 2.70
CA ALA A 69 5.95 0.25 1.41
C ALA A 69 5.71 -1.27 1.55
N VAL A 70 6.32 -1.90 2.56
CA VAL A 70 6.14 -3.33 2.81
C VAL A 70 4.71 -3.65 3.22
N HIS A 71 4.08 -2.84 4.07
CA HIS A 71 2.66 -3.04 4.43
C HIS A 71 1.75 -2.92 3.21
N GLU A 72 1.96 -1.92 2.36
CA GLU A 72 1.16 -1.74 1.14
C GLU A 72 1.30 -2.94 0.20
N GLU A 73 2.51 -3.41 -0.06
CA GLU A 73 2.75 -4.60 -0.90
C GLU A 73 2.08 -5.85 -0.32
N ILE A 74 2.13 -6.04 1.01
CA ILE A 74 1.44 -7.15 1.68
C ILE A 74 -0.08 -7.05 1.50
N ASP A 75 -0.66 -5.85 1.65
CA ASP A 75 -2.10 -5.66 1.54
C ASP A 75 -2.60 -5.82 0.09
N VAL A 76 -1.81 -5.38 -0.90
CA VAL A 76 -2.05 -5.67 -2.32
C VAL A 76 -2.03 -7.18 -2.58
N LEU A 77 -1.01 -7.89 -2.10
CA LEU A 77 -0.91 -9.34 -2.26
C LEU A 77 -2.06 -10.09 -1.57
N ARG A 78 -2.44 -9.70 -0.36
CA ARG A 78 -3.58 -10.28 0.36
C ARG A 78 -4.87 -10.10 -0.43
N THR A 79 -5.12 -8.89 -0.93
CA THR A 79 -6.30 -8.59 -1.75
C THR A 79 -6.30 -9.48 -3.00
N LYS A 80 -5.15 -9.61 -3.67
CA LYS A 80 -5.06 -10.46 -4.86
C LYS A 80 -5.32 -11.94 -4.58
N ILE A 81 -4.80 -12.45 -3.46
CA ILE A 81 -5.06 -13.82 -3.01
C ILE A 81 -6.56 -14.02 -2.74
N MET A 82 -7.21 -13.06 -2.09
CA MET A 82 -8.65 -13.13 -1.80
C MET A 82 -9.50 -13.13 -3.07
N GLU A 83 -9.20 -12.24 -4.02
CA GLU A 83 -9.87 -12.20 -5.32
C GLU A 83 -9.71 -13.51 -6.09
N LEU A 84 -8.48 -14.01 -6.21
CA LEU A 84 -8.21 -15.26 -6.93
C LEU A 84 -8.93 -16.45 -6.28
N LYS A 85 -8.96 -16.53 -4.94
CA LYS A 85 -9.73 -17.56 -4.23
C LYS A 85 -11.23 -17.46 -4.50
N ALA A 86 -11.79 -16.25 -4.50
CA ALA A 86 -13.20 -16.05 -4.84
C ALA A 86 -13.50 -16.50 -6.27
N THR A 87 -12.63 -16.17 -7.23
CA THR A 87 -12.76 -16.62 -8.62
C THR A 87 -12.66 -18.15 -8.73
N ILE A 88 -11.71 -18.78 -8.03
CA ILE A 88 -11.59 -20.26 -8.02
C ILE A 88 -12.89 -20.89 -7.50
N LEU A 89 -13.41 -20.43 -6.36
CA LEU A 89 -14.65 -20.97 -5.80
C LEU A 89 -15.84 -20.79 -6.74
N GLN A 90 -15.94 -19.64 -7.41
CA GLN A 90 -16.97 -19.41 -8.43
C GLN A 90 -16.82 -20.40 -9.60
N LEU A 91 -15.61 -20.55 -10.15
CA LEU A 91 -15.34 -21.46 -11.26
C LEU A 91 -15.54 -22.93 -10.87
N GLU A 92 -15.26 -23.32 -9.62
CA GLU A 92 -15.53 -24.66 -9.11
C GLU A 92 -17.03 -24.94 -9.02
N ALA A 93 -17.82 -23.97 -8.56
CA ALA A 93 -19.28 -24.07 -8.54
C ALA A 93 -19.85 -24.17 -9.97
N GLU A 94 -19.40 -23.30 -10.88
CA GLU A 94 -19.79 -23.34 -12.30
C GLU A 94 -19.41 -24.66 -12.97
N ASN A 95 -18.18 -25.16 -12.73
CA ASN A 95 -17.75 -26.46 -13.27
C ASN A 95 -18.55 -27.63 -12.72
N THR A 96 -18.92 -27.60 -11.44
CA THR A 96 -19.77 -28.63 -10.84
C THR A 96 -21.11 -28.69 -11.55
N ILE A 97 -21.76 -27.54 -11.73
CA ILE A 97 -23.04 -27.44 -12.43
C ILE A 97 -22.90 -27.91 -13.88
N LEU A 98 -21.87 -27.46 -14.60
CA LEU A 98 -21.63 -27.88 -15.99
C LEU A 98 -21.41 -29.40 -16.10
N ARG A 99 -20.64 -30.00 -15.19
CA ARG A 99 -20.40 -31.45 -15.19
C ARG A 99 -21.65 -32.26 -14.90
N GLU A 100 -22.56 -31.76 -14.07
CA GLU A 100 -23.84 -32.42 -13.78
C GLU A 100 -24.79 -32.38 -14.99
N HIS A 101 -24.79 -31.29 -15.76
CA HIS A 101 -25.76 -31.06 -16.83
C HIS A 101 -25.25 -31.40 -18.25
N VAL A 102 -23.95 -31.61 -18.44
CA VAL A 102 -23.38 -31.96 -19.76
C VAL A 102 -23.29 -33.48 -19.92
N PRO A 103 -23.80 -34.04 -21.04
CA PRO A 103 -23.67 -35.47 -21.35
C PRO A 103 -22.21 -35.93 -21.38
N VAL A 104 -21.95 -37.12 -20.83
CA VAL A 104 -20.61 -37.73 -20.69
C VAL A 104 -19.85 -37.80 -22.02
N GLU A 105 -20.56 -37.99 -23.14
CA GLU A 105 -19.95 -38.02 -24.47
C GLU A 105 -19.32 -36.68 -24.90
N ILE A 106 -19.92 -35.54 -24.51
CA ILE A 106 -19.40 -34.20 -24.81
C ILE A 106 -18.21 -33.89 -23.89
N LEU A 107 -18.28 -34.30 -22.62
CA LEU A 107 -17.17 -34.16 -21.66
C LEU A 107 -15.91 -34.91 -22.13
N ASN A 108 -16.08 -36.13 -22.64
CA ASN A 108 -14.98 -36.95 -23.16
C ASN A 108 -14.27 -36.30 -24.35
N LYS A 109 -15.00 -35.59 -25.23
CA LYS A 109 -14.38 -34.84 -26.35
C LYS A 109 -13.60 -33.62 -25.87
N LEU A 110 -14.03 -32.97 -24.78
CA LEU A 110 -13.35 -31.80 -24.22
C LEU A 110 -12.05 -32.17 -23.49
N SER A 111 -11.99 -33.32 -22.81
CA SER A 111 -10.77 -33.80 -22.14
C SER A 111 -9.63 -34.13 -23.10
N VAL A 112 -9.92 -34.48 -24.36
CA VAL A 112 -8.89 -34.74 -25.39
C VAL A 112 -8.24 -33.44 -25.88
N GLN A 113 -8.95 -32.31 -25.82
CA GLN A 113 -8.44 -31.01 -26.28
C GLN A 113 -7.51 -30.32 -25.24
N THR A 114 -7.62 -30.67 -23.95
CA THR A 114 -7.04 -29.89 -22.84
C THR A 114 -5.71 -30.41 -22.30
N THR A 115 -5.10 -31.46 -22.88
CA THR A 115 -3.72 -31.84 -22.52
C THR A 115 -2.74 -30.76 -22.96
N PRO A 116 -2.07 -30.02 -22.04
CA PRO A 116 -1.02 -29.09 -22.44
C PRO A 116 0.20 -29.91 -22.87
N SER A 117 0.56 -29.83 -24.16
CA SER A 117 1.84 -30.33 -24.66
C SER A 117 2.98 -29.43 -24.18
N ASN A 118 3.34 -29.53 -22.90
CA ASN A 118 4.60 -28.97 -22.41
C ASN A 118 5.74 -29.92 -22.78
N SER A 119 6.17 -29.88 -24.04
CA SER A 119 7.43 -30.44 -24.49
C SER A 119 8.56 -29.48 -24.12
N ILE A 120 9.10 -29.60 -22.90
CA ILE A 120 10.40 -29.02 -22.57
C ILE A 120 11.47 -29.96 -23.13
N THR A 121 11.96 -29.64 -24.32
CA THR A 121 13.18 -30.23 -24.88
C THR A 121 14.36 -29.53 -24.22
N THR A 122 14.93 -30.09 -23.16
CA THR A 122 16.29 -29.73 -22.76
C THR A 122 17.24 -30.70 -23.45
N ALA A 123 17.77 -30.25 -24.59
CA ALA A 123 18.87 -30.91 -25.28
C ALA A 123 20.12 -30.85 -24.39
N ALA A 124 20.50 -31.98 -23.81
CA ALA A 124 21.81 -32.17 -23.19
C ALA A 124 22.85 -32.24 -24.33
N ALA A 125 23.60 -31.15 -24.51
CA ALA A 125 24.77 -31.12 -25.36
C ALA A 125 25.99 -31.63 -24.58
N VAL A 126 26.78 -32.42 -25.32
CA VAL A 126 28.03 -33.13 -24.99
C VAL A 126 29.13 -32.20 -24.47
#